data_AF-A0A1X0QFV1-F1
#
_entry.id   AF-A0A1X0QFV1-F1
#
_cell.length_a   1.000
_cell.length_b   1.000
_cell.length_c   1.000
_cell.angle_alpha   90.00
_cell.angle_beta   90.00
_cell.angle_gamma   90.00
#
_symmetry.space_group_name_H-M   'P 1'
#
loop_
_entity.id
_entity.type
_entity.pdbx_description
1 polymer ?
#
loop_
_entity_poly.entity_id
_entity_poly.type
_entity_poly.pdbx_seq_one_letter_code
_entity_poly.pdbx_strand_id
1 'polypeptide(L)'
;MAASTFLIIIKPVCLPGNVIHSVKLRSYTRINNSNLRFSYFTVNHSETFVNHHTGVHTQNIESVWNKYNYVLKIYKGIVVLR
;
A
#
# COMPACT_ATOMS: atom_id res chain seq x y z
N MET A 1 8.14 3.40 -9.13
CA MET A 1 8.16 4.67 -8.37
C MET A 1 9.37 4.70 -7.44
N ALA A 2 10.14 5.79 -7.42
CA ALA A 2 11.26 5.94 -6.49
C ALA A 2 10.77 6.40 -5.10
N ALA A 3 11.51 6.08 -4.03
CA ALA A 3 11.18 6.53 -2.68
C ALA A 3 11.10 8.07 -2.56
N SER A 4 11.99 8.78 -3.27
CA SER A 4 11.99 10.25 -3.30
C SER A 4 10.68 10.82 -3.84
N THR A 5 10.21 10.31 -4.99
CA THR A 5 8.93 10.70 -5.58
C THR A 5 7.76 10.43 -4.63
N PHE A 6 7.77 9.29 -3.95
CA PHE A 6 6.74 8.94 -2.98
C PHE A 6 6.72 9.93 -1.82
N LEU A 7 7.89 10.19 -1.20
CA LEU A 7 8.03 11.13 -0.10
C LEU A 7 7.64 12.56 -0.48
N ILE A 8 7.92 13.01 -1.70
CA ILE A 8 7.50 14.33 -2.20
C ILE A 8 5.97 14.45 -2.19
N ILE A 9 5.26 13.38 -2.55
CA ILE A 9 3.79 13.38 -2.62
C ILE A 9 3.17 13.26 -1.22
N ILE A 10 3.70 12.40 -0.36
CA ILE A 10 3.04 12.09 0.92
C ILE A 10 3.37 13.09 2.05
N LYS A 11 4.57 13.67 2.07
CA LYS A 11 4.96 14.62 3.13
C LYS A 11 4.03 15.84 3.29
N PRO A 12 3.53 16.49 2.22
CA PRO A 12 2.65 17.64 2.38
C PRO A 12 1.23 17.28 2.85
N VAL A 13 0.79 16.02 2.69
CA VAL A 13 -0.58 15.61 3.02
C VAL A 13 -0.69 14.84 4.34
N CYS A 14 0.42 14.25 4.81
CA CYS A 14 0.41 13.46 6.03
C CYS A 14 0.78 14.31 7.26
N LEU A 15 -0.17 14.43 8.18
CA LEU A 15 -0.02 15.18 9.42
C LEU A 15 0.71 14.37 10.50
N PRO A 16 1.25 15.02 11.54
CA PRO A 16 1.79 14.34 12.71
C PRO A 16 0.80 13.36 13.34
N GLY A 17 1.26 12.15 13.64
CA GLY A 17 0.41 11.08 14.20
C GLY A 17 -0.33 10.25 13.16
N ASN A 18 -0.32 10.63 11.88
CA ASN A 18 -0.85 9.76 10.83
C ASN A 18 -0.03 8.46 10.73
N VAL A 19 -0.71 7.38 10.34
CA VAL A 19 -0.10 6.08 10.07
C VAL A 19 -0.31 5.73 8.61
N ILE A 20 0.77 5.38 7.91
CA ILE A 20 0.73 4.96 6.52
C ILE A 20 1.15 3.51 6.44
N HIS A 21 0.30 2.68 5.83
CA HIS A 21 0.61 1.30 5.48
C HIS A 21 0.79 1.18 3.97
N SER A 22 1.83 0.48 3.53
CA SER A 22 1.98 0.13 2.12
C SER A 22 2.53 -1.27 1.91
N VAL A 23 2.38 -1.77 0.70
CA VAL A 23 3.14 -2.95 0.26
C VAL A 23 4.62 -2.57 0.17
N LYS A 24 5.50 -3.52 0.48
CA LYS A 24 6.95 -3.33 0.40
C LYS A 24 7.36 -3.30 -1.06
N LEU A 25 7.92 -2.18 -1.49
CA LEU A 25 8.60 -2.04 -2.77
C LEU A 25 10.11 -1.97 -2.55
N ARG A 26 10.89 -2.61 -3.43
CA ARG A 26 12.36 -2.59 -3.34
C ARG A 26 12.92 -1.17 -3.29
N SER A 27 12.32 -0.25 -4.04
CA SER A 27 12.72 1.16 -4.09
C SER A 27 12.48 1.92 -2.78
N TYR A 28 11.62 1.42 -1.89
CA TYR A 28 11.24 2.07 -0.63
C TYR A 28 12.07 1.62 0.58
N THR A 29 13.00 0.68 0.39
CA THR A 29 13.88 0.17 1.47
C THR A 29 14.71 1.25 2.16
N ARG A 30 14.91 2.42 1.53
CA ARG A 30 15.68 3.55 2.08
C ARG A 30 14.81 4.56 2.84
N ILE A 31 13.50 4.35 2.96
CA ILE A 31 12.63 5.24 3.73
C ILE A 31 12.89 5.01 5.22
N ASN A 32 13.41 6.04 5.89
CA ASN A 32 13.68 6.01 7.32
C ASN A 32 12.58 6.76 8.09
N ASN A 33 11.93 6.07 9.02
CA ASN A 33 10.89 6.62 9.89
C ASN A 33 11.36 7.77 10.77
N SER A 34 12.64 7.82 11.16
CA SER A 34 13.17 8.89 12.03
C SER A 34 13.07 10.29 11.40
N ASN A 35 12.98 10.36 10.07
CA ASN A 35 12.95 11.62 9.31
C ASN A 35 11.52 11.99 8.85
N LEU A 36 10.51 11.27 9.32
CA LEU A 36 9.11 11.46 8.96
C LEU A 36 8.34 11.99 10.17
N ARG A 37 7.38 12.88 9.91
CA ARG A 37 6.45 13.37 10.95
C ARG A 37 5.30 12.39 11.21
N PHE A 38 5.20 11.32 10.42
CA PHE A 38 4.18 10.28 10.48
C PHE A 38 4.83 8.90 10.59
N SER A 39 4.08 7.91 11.07
CA SER A 39 4.55 6.54 11.13
C SER A 39 4.34 5.85 9.79
N TYR A 40 5.39 5.23 9.25
CA TYR A 40 5.30 4.48 8.01
C TYR A 40 5.65 3.01 8.24
N PHE A 41 4.76 2.12 7.82
CA PHE A 41 4.92 0.68 7.92
C PHE A 41 4.73 0.02 6.57
N THR A 42 5.37 -1.14 6.42
CA THR A 42 5.27 -1.94 5.20
C THR A 42 4.98 -3.40 5.49
N VAL A 43 4.30 -4.05 4.55
CA VAL A 43 4.09 -5.51 4.52
C VAL A 43 4.75 -6.08 3.27
N ASN A 44 5.49 -7.18 3.44
CA ASN A 44 6.16 -7.85 2.34
C ASN A 44 5.34 -9.02 1.82
N HIS A 45 4.53 -8.78 0.78
CA HIS A 45 3.66 -9.81 0.18
C HIS A 45 4.41 -10.96 -0.51
N SER A 46 5.72 -10.86 -0.72
CA SER A 46 6.50 -12.03 -1.15
C SER A 46 6.73 -13.04 -0.02
N GLU A 47 6.53 -12.63 1.23
CA GLU A 47 6.76 -13.43 2.44
C GLU A 47 5.44 -13.71 3.16
N THR A 48 4.65 -12.66 3.42
CA THR A 48 3.42 -12.72 4.23
C THR A 48 2.37 -11.70 3.78
N PHE A 49 1.09 -12.03 3.91
CA PHE A 49 -0.01 -11.10 3.65
C PHE A 49 -0.26 -10.12 4.81
N VAL A 50 0.12 -10.53 6.02
CA VAL A 50 0.08 -9.75 7.26
C VAL A 50 1.47 -9.79 7.86
N ASN A 51 2.05 -8.63 8.16
CA ASN A 51 3.34 -8.60 8.85
C ASN A 51 3.16 -9.13 10.28
N HIS A 52 3.75 -10.27 10.63
CA HIS A 52 3.54 -10.91 11.94
C HIS A 52 4.10 -10.11 13.12
N HIS A 53 5.07 -9.23 12.89
CA HIS A 53 5.67 -8.42 13.95
C HIS A 53 4.88 -7.15 14.24
N THR A 54 4.28 -6.55 13.21
CA THR A 54 3.58 -5.26 13.33
C THR A 54 2.06 -5.37 13.17
N GLY A 55 1.54 -6.51 12.73
CA GLY A 55 0.14 -6.71 12.36
C GLY A 55 -0.30 -5.99 11.09
N VAL A 56 0.62 -5.30 10.39
CA VAL A 56 0.28 -4.44 9.26
C VAL A 56 -0.12 -5.26 8.03
N HIS A 57 -1.20 -4.86 7.38
CA HIS A 57 -1.68 -5.43 6.13
C HIS A 57 -2.31 -4.35 5.22
N THR A 58 -2.46 -4.66 3.94
CA THR A 58 -3.08 -3.79 2.93
C THR A 58 -4.38 -4.37 2.34
N GLN A 59 -4.92 -5.42 2.96
CA GLN A 59 -6.11 -6.16 2.49
C GLN A 59 -7.33 -5.27 2.21
N ASN A 60 -7.58 -4.22 3.00
CA ASN A 60 -8.75 -3.36 2.82
C ASN A 60 -8.70 -2.65 1.45
N ILE A 61 -7.56 -2.03 1.12
CA ILE A 61 -7.41 -1.33 -0.16
C ILE A 61 -7.30 -2.32 -1.33
N GLU A 62 -6.68 -3.48 -1.12
CA GLU A 62 -6.59 -4.54 -2.13
C GLU A 62 -7.97 -5.14 -2.47
N SER A 63 -8.82 -5.36 -1.46
CA SER A 63 -10.19 -5.85 -1.66
C SER A 63 -11.02 -4.82 -2.44
N VAL A 64 -10.91 -3.54 -2.09
CA VAL A 64 -11.56 -2.44 -2.82
C VAL A 64 -11.09 -2.40 -4.28
N TRP A 65 -9.78 -2.45 -4.52
CA TRP A 65 -9.21 -2.51 -5.87
C TRP A 65 -9.70 -3.74 -6.65
N ASN A 66 -9.80 -4.90 -5.99
CA ASN A 66 -10.31 -6.11 -6.63
C ASN A 66 -11.78 -5.96 -7.06
N LYS A 67 -12.62 -5.29 -6.27
CA LYS A 67 -14.03 -4.99 -6.67
C LYS A 67 -14.09 -4.15 -7.94
N TYR A 68 -13.25 -3.11 -8.06
CA TYR A 68 -13.19 -2.31 -9.29
C TYR A 68 -12.66 -3.11 -10.49
N ASN A 69 -11.63 -3.93 -10.29
CA ASN A 69 -11.14 -4.80 -11.35
C ASN A 69 -12.14 -5.88 -11.77
N TYR A 70 -12.98 -6.35 -10.84
CA TYR A 70 -14.03 -7.30 -11.14
C TYR A 70 -15.01 -6.73 -12.17
N VAL A 71 -15.43 -5.48 -11.98
CA VAL A 71 -16.24 -4.74 -12.96
C VAL A 71 -15.53 -4.65 -14.31
N LEU A 72 -14.24 -4.29 -14.34
CA LEU A 72 -13.46 -4.24 -15.58
C LEU A 72 -13.34 -5.60 -16.27
N LYS A 73 -13.24 -6.70 -15.51
CA LYS A 73 -13.19 -8.07 -16.05
C LYS A 73 -14.51 -8.47 -16.69
N ILE A 74 -15.64 -8.03 -16.15
CA ILE A 74 -16.96 -8.22 -16.78
C ILE A 74 -17.01 -7.50 -18.13
N TYR A 75 -16.63 -6.23 -18.18
CA TYR A 75 -16.61 -5.46 -19.44
C TYR A 75 -15.68 -6.05 -20.50
N LYS A 76 -14.61 -6.72 -20.09
CA LYS A 76 -13.67 -7.41 -20.99
C LYS A 76 -14.12 -8.81 -21.40
N GLY A 77 -15.29 -9.27 -20.94
CA GLY A 77 -15.77 -10.63 -21.20
C GLY A 77 -14.94 -11.73 -20.52
N ILE A 78 -14.09 -11.38 -19.54
CA ILE A 78 -13.25 -12.34 -18.81
C ILE A 78 -14.07 -13.08 -17.75
N VAL A 79 -15.06 -12.41 -17.17
CA VAL A 79 -15.96 -12.96 -16.14
C VAL A 79 -17.39 -12.66 -16.55
N VAL A 80 -18.27 -13.66 -16.43
CA VAL A 80 -19.71 -13.48 -16.62
C VAL A 80 -20.34 -13.10 -15.28
N LEU A 81 -21.24 -12.10 -15.28
CA LEU A 81 -22.06 -11.79 -14.13
C LEU A 81 -22.84 -13.05 -13.73
N ARG A 82 -22.57 -13.55 -12.52
CA ARG A 82 -23.36 -14.61 -11.90
C ARG A 82 -24.56 -14.02 -11.19
#